data_AF-A0A6B3CXL8-F1
#
_entry.id   AF-A0A6B3CXL8-F1
#
_cell.length_a   1.000
_cell.length_b   1.000
_cell.length_c   1.000
_cell.angle_alpha   90.00
_cell.angle_beta   90.00
_cell.angle_gamma   90.00
#
_symmetry.space_group_name_H-M   'P 1'
#
loop_
_entity.id
_entity.type
_entity.pdbx_description
1 polymer ?
#
loop_
_entity_poly.entity_id
_entity_poly.type
_entity_poly.pdbx_seq_one_letter_code
_entity_poly.pdbx_strand_id
1 'polypeptide(L)' 'MPEELSARVPAEQRGAGRDDVRLLVSRGRAVAHHAFRELPEQLRAGDVLVVNTSMTLPAAVNGRVGGKRVVVHFSTRGAD' A
#
# COMPACT_ATOMS: atom_id res chain seq x y z
N MET A 1 2.15 6.17 16.90
CA MET A 1 2.25 7.18 15.82
C MET A 1 1.09 8.16 16.01
N PRO A 2 1.25 9.47 15.76
CA PRO A 2 0.16 10.44 15.94
C PRO A 2 -1.03 10.12 15.03
N GLU A 3 -2.24 10.08 15.58
CA GLU A 3 -3.43 9.62 14.86
C GLU A 3 -3.76 10.54 13.67
N GLU A 4 -3.52 11.83 13.84
CA GLU A 4 -3.78 12.90 12.88
C GLU A 4 -3.01 12.78 11.57
N LEU A 5 -1.92 11.99 11.54
CA LEU A 5 -1.11 11.75 10.35
C LEU A 5 -1.56 10.50 9.57
N SER A 6 -2.52 9.72 10.11
CA SER A 6 -3.07 8.57 9.40
C SER A 6 -4.12 9.01 8.38
N ALA A 7 -3.90 8.69 7.11
CA ALA A 7 -4.87 8.95 6.06
C ALA A 7 -6.12 8.08 6.24
N ARG A 8 -7.30 8.72 6.30
CA ARG A 8 -8.60 8.04 6.48
C ARG A 8 -9.37 7.83 5.17
N VAL A 9 -9.00 8.56 4.13
CA VAL A 9 -9.59 8.48 2.78
C VAL A 9 -8.46 8.48 1.75
N PRO A 10 -8.66 7.96 0.52
CA PRO A 10 -7.67 8.00 -0.56
C PRO A 10 -7.27 9.42 -0.99
N ALA A 11 -6.15 9.56 -1.72
CA ALA A 11 -5.63 10.87 -2.12
C ALA A 11 -6.52 11.57 -3.16
N GLU A 12 -7.05 10.80 -4.11
CA GLU A 12 -7.97 11.23 -5.14
C GLU A 12 -9.32 11.75 -4.59
N GLN A 13 -9.64 11.48 -3.32
CA GLN A 13 -10.81 12.07 -2.64
C GLN A 13 -10.48 13.36 -1.88
N ARG A 14 -9.20 13.70 -1.74
CA ARG A 14 -8.72 14.92 -1.04
C ARG A 14 -8.19 15.98 -1.99
N GLY A 15 -7.73 15.60 -3.19
CA GLY A 15 -7.02 16.45 -4.14
C GLY A 15 -7.47 16.29 -5.59
N ALA A 16 -6.59 16.66 -6.52
CA ALA A 16 -6.81 16.58 -7.96
C ALA A 16 -6.53 15.18 -8.54
N GLY A 17 -5.72 14.36 -7.88
CA GLY A 17 -5.35 13.03 -8.37
C GLY A 17 -4.81 12.08 -7.31
N ARG A 18 -4.62 10.82 -7.70
CA ARG A 18 -4.03 9.77 -6.83
C ARG A 18 -2.53 10.00 -6.58
N ASP A 19 -1.87 10.73 -7.47
CA ASP A 19 -0.47 11.16 -7.42
C ASP A 19 -0.25 12.44 -6.58
N ASP A 20 -1.31 13.00 -5.97
CA ASP A 20 -1.23 14.10 -4.99
C ASP A 20 -0.81 13.60 -3.59
N VAL A 21 0.25 12.81 -3.55
CA VAL A 21 0.88 12.32 -2.32
C VAL A 21 2.35 12.67 -2.29
N ARG A 22 2.91 12.73 -1.08
CA ARG A 22 4.36 12.88 -0.88
C ARG A 22 5.03 11.53 -1.14
N LEU A 23 6.22 11.59 -1.74
CA LEU A 23 7.12 10.45 -1.95
C LEU A 23 8.37 10.65 -1.10
N LEU A 24 8.66 9.71 -0.21
CA LEU A 24 9.92 9.67 0.51
C LEU A 24 10.86 8.73 -0.23
N VAL A 25 12.01 9.24 -0.67
CA VAL A 25 13.05 8.45 -1.35
C VAL A 25 14.21 8.27 -0.40
N SER A 26 14.58 7.01 -0.16
CA SER A 26 15.77 6.67 0.63
C SER A 26 16.80 5.95 -0.24
N ARG A 27 18.06 6.38 -0.13
CA ARG A 27 19.23 5.73 -0.74
C ARG A 27 20.23 5.43 0.38
N GLY A 28 20.10 4.26 1.00
CA GLY A 28 20.84 3.91 2.21
C GLY A 28 20.40 4.78 3.40
N ARG A 29 21.28 5.67 3.85
CA ARG A 29 20.97 6.64 4.92
C ARG A 29 20.53 8.02 4.42
N ALA A 30 20.70 8.30 3.13
CA ALA A 30 20.26 9.56 2.54
C ALA A 30 18.75 9.53 2.32
N VAL A 31 18.05 10.58 2.77
CA VAL A 31 16.60 10.73 2.63
C VAL A 31 16.30 12.02 1.87
N ALA A 32 15.40 11.94 0.91
CA ALA A 32 14.86 13.09 0.19
C ALA A 32 13.32 13.02 0.14
N HIS A 33 12.70 14.19 0.09
CA HIS A 33 11.26 14.35 -0.02
C HIS A 33 10.91 14.88 -1.40
N HIS A 34 9.94 14.23 -2.03
CA HIS A 34 9.46 14.49 -3.38
C HIS A 34 7.92 14.49 -3.42
N ALA A 35 7.35 14.93 -4.53
CA ALA A 35 5.98 14.61 -4.89
C ALA A 35 5.94 13.28 -5.66
N PHE A 36 4.85 12.51 -5.57
CA PHE A 36 4.75 11.22 -6.26
C PHE A 36 4.84 11.35 -7.79
N ARG A 37 4.34 12.46 -8.36
CA ARG A 37 4.50 12.80 -9.78
C ARG A 37 5.95 12.90 -10.25
N GLU A 38 6.91 13.05 -9.33
CA GLU A 38 8.35 13.10 -9.61
C GLU A 38 9.00 11.70 -9.57
N LEU A 39 8.22 10.63 -9.34
CA LEU A 39 8.71 9.25 -9.37
C LEU A 39 9.51 8.93 -10.65
N PRO A 40 9.10 9.35 -11.87
CA PRO A 40 9.89 9.10 -13.07
C PRO A 40 11.34 9.63 -13.01
N GLU A 41 11.57 10.74 -12.30
CA GLU A 41 12.91 11.33 -12.12
C GLU A 41 13.78 10.54 -11.15
N GLN A 42 13.18 9.66 -10.35
CA GLN A 42 13.87 8.80 -9.40
C GLN A 42 14.28 7.46 -9.99
N LEU A 43 13.79 7.14 -11.19
CA LEU A 43 14.10 5.93 -11.93
C LEU A 43 15.24 6.17 -12.92
N ARG A 44 15.92 5.10 -13.30
CA ARG A 44 16.94 5.09 -14.34
C ARG A 44 16.44 4.31 -15.54
N ALA A 45 16.98 4.62 -16.71
CA ALA A 45 16.77 3.79 -17.89
C ALA A 45 17.23 2.35 -17.59
N GLY A 46 16.36 1.38 -17.85
CA GLY A 46 16.59 -0.03 -17.54
C GLY A 46 15.95 -0.52 -16.23
N ASP A 47 15.44 0.39 -15.37
CA ASP A 47 14.67 -0.02 -14.21
C ASP A 47 13.34 -0.67 -14.62
N VAL A 48 12.92 -1.70 -13.90
CA VAL A 48 11.64 -2.40 -14.12
C VAL A 48 10.67 -2.08 -12.98
N LEU A 49 9.54 -1.46 -13.32
CA LEU A 49 8.45 -1.26 -12.39
C LEU A 49 7.55 -2.50 -12.35
N VAL A 50 7.62 -3.27 -11.28
CA VAL A 50 6.73 -4.41 -11.05
C VAL A 50 5.47 -3.92 -10.34
N VAL A 51 4.36 -3.92 -11.07
CA VAL A 51 3.05 -3.54 -10.52
C VAL A 51 2.31 -4.79 -10.06
N ASN A 52 1.84 -4.77 -8.81
CA ASN A 52 0.95 -5.81 -8.32
C ASN A 52 -0.48 -5.54 -8.81
N THR A 53 -1.04 -6.46 -9.59
CA THR A 53 -2.41 -6.41 -10.13
C THR A 53 -3.38 -7.36 -9.41
N SER A 54 -3.03 -7.82 -8.20
CA SER A 54 -3.90 -8.70 -7.42
C SER A 54 -5.22 -8.00 -7.09
N MET A 55 -6.33 -8.70 -7.26
CA MET A 55 -7.58 -8.28 -6.66
C MET A 55 -7.49 -8.46 -5.14
N THR A 56 -7.79 -7.42 -4.37
CA THR A 56 -8.02 -7.57 -2.94
C THR A 56 -9.32 -8.35 -2.77
N LEU A 57 -9.22 -9.66 -2.65
CA LEU A 57 -10.34 -10.48 -2.22
C LEU A 57 -10.61 -10.15 -0.74
N PRO A 58 -11.88 -9.95 -0.33
CA PRO A 58 -12.23 -9.89 1.08
C PRO A 58 -12.00 -11.28 1.70
N ALA A 59 -10.76 -11.54 2.05
CA ALA A 59 -10.29 -12.82 2.54
C ALA A 59 -10.42 -12.95 4.06
N ALA A 60 -10.89 -11.90 4.75
CA ALA A 60 -11.16 -11.92 6.18
C ALA A 60 -12.65 -12.18 6.42
N VAL A 61 -12.98 -13.33 7.01
CA VAL A 61 -14.35 -13.71 7.37
C VAL A 61 -14.47 -13.91 8.87
N ASN A 62 -15.48 -13.28 9.48
CA ASN A 62 -15.80 -13.47 10.89
C ASN A 62 -16.42 -14.87 11.11
N GLY A 63 -15.97 -15.58 12.15
CA GLY A 63 -16.45 -16.93 12.47
C GLY A 63 -16.50 -17.23 13.96
N ARG A 64 -16.92 -18.46 14.30
CA ARG A 64 -16.93 -18.99 15.67
C ARG A 64 -16.35 -20.41 15.72
N VAL A 65 -15.45 -20.64 16.68
CA VAL A 65 -14.89 -21.98 16.99
C VAL A 65 -15.05 -22.22 18.49
N GLY A 66 -15.77 -23.27 18.88
CA GLY A 66 -16.03 -23.58 20.30
C GLY A 66 -16.64 -22.41 21.09
N GLY A 67 -17.54 -21.63 20.46
CA GLY A 67 -18.16 -20.44 21.06
C GLY A 67 -17.31 -19.16 21.06
N LYS A 68 -16.01 -19.24 20.75
CA LYS A 68 -15.11 -18.07 20.66
C LYS A 68 -15.20 -17.41 19.29
N ARG A 69 -15.22 -16.08 19.24
CA ARG A 69 -15.14 -15.31 17.98
C ARG A 69 -13.74 -15.38 17.40
N VAL A 70 -13.63 -15.59 16.09
CA VAL A 70 -12.37 -15.62 15.34
C VAL A 70 -12.52 -14.86 14.02
N VAL A 71 -11.41 -14.43 13.43
CA VAL A 71 -11.34 -13.95 12.05
C VAL A 71 -10.49 -14.93 11.26
N VAL A 72 -11.03 -15.47 10.17
CA VAL A 72 -10.33 -16.38 9.26
C VAL A 72 -9.79 -15.58 8.10
N HIS A 73 -8.48 -15.66 7.86
CA HIS A 73 -7.82 -15.05 6.71
C HIS A 73 -7.52 -16.11 5.65
N PHE A 74 -8.23 -16.08 4.53
CA PHE A 74 -7.94 -16.95 3.39
C PHE A 74 -6.69 -16.46 2.65
N SER A 75 -5.81 -17.40 2.31
CA SER A 75 -4.67 -17.14 1.43
C SER A 75 -4.82 -17.97 0.17
N THR A 76 -4.11 -17.60 -0.90
CA THR A 76 -4.02 -18.45 -2.08
C THR A 76 -3.40 -19.79 -1.71
N ARG A 77 -3.84 -20.87 -2.37
CA ARG A 77 -3.28 -22.21 -2.15
C ARG A 77 -1.75 -22.17 -2.36
N GLY A 78 -0.99 -22.60 -1.37
CA GLY A 78 0.45 -22.81 -1.53
C GLY A 78 0.70 -23.97 -2.51
N ALA A 79 1.81 -23.94 -3.24
CA ALA A 79 2.27 -25.14 -3.92
C ALA A 79 2.65 -26.15 -2.83
N ASP A 80 1.84 -27.20 -2.68
CA ASP A 80 2.18 -28.37 -1.86
C ASP A 80 3.39 -29.10 -2.48
#